data_AF-A0A9Q0IU66-F1
#
_entry.id   AF-A0A9Q0IU66-F1
#
_cell.length_a   1.000
_cell.length_b   1.000
_cell.length_c   1.000
_cell.angle_alpha   90.00
_cell.angle_beta   90.00
_cell.angle_gamma   90.00
#
_symmetry.space_group_name_H-M   'P 1'
#
loop_
_entity.id
_entity.type
_entity.pdbx_description
1 polymer ?
#
loop_
_entity_poly.entity_id
_entity_poly.type
_entity_poly.pdbx_seq_one_letter_code
_entity_poly.pdbx_strand_id
1 'polypeptide(L)'
;MARTIYGDHQRFLDTYFKPYPGHYFTGDGAYRSADGFYQITGRMDDVINISGHRLGRQYVRRRSLEGEVDQLNNKICTDVTKSTSVDVLLTNLIKGHLLPSARIWITTRPEAANQIPAECVDMVTEVRGFTDQQKEEYFRKRFREQEMASKIISHINKSRSLYIMCYMPLF
;
A
#
# COMPACT_ATOMS: atom_id res chain seq x y z
N MET A 1 24.23 8.48 9.87
CA MET A 1 23.24 8.08 10.90
C MET A 1 21.85 8.39 10.33
N ALA A 2 20.95 7.40 10.24
CA ALA A 2 19.59 7.66 9.75
C ALA A 2 18.88 8.61 10.73
N ARG A 3 18.21 9.65 10.22
CA ARG A 3 17.36 10.51 11.05
C ARG A 3 16.10 9.73 11.39
N THR A 4 15.96 9.41 12.67
CA THR A 4 14.86 8.64 13.22
C THR A 4 13.85 9.58 13.89
N ILE A 5 12.66 9.07 14.22
CA ILE A 5 11.64 9.85 14.91
C ILE A 5 12.19 10.27 16.28
N TYR A 6 12.10 11.56 16.60
CA TYR A 6 12.60 12.11 17.86
C TYR A 6 11.91 11.43 19.05
N GLY A 7 12.70 10.80 19.93
CA GLY A 7 12.21 10.08 21.10
C GLY A 7 11.70 8.65 20.85
N ASP A 8 11.74 8.16 19.60
CA ASP A 8 11.24 6.82 19.25
C ASP A 8 12.19 6.06 18.30
N HIS A 9 13.46 6.00 18.71
CA HIS A 9 14.51 5.29 17.97
C HIS A 9 14.27 3.77 17.94
N GLN A 10 13.65 3.22 18.98
CA GLN A 10 13.43 1.79 19.12
C GLN A 10 12.44 1.29 18.07
N ARG A 11 11.33 2.00 17.83
CA ARG A 11 10.40 1.65 16.76
C ARG A 11 11.07 1.63 15.39
N PHE A 12 11.99 2.55 15.11
CA PHE A 12 12.73 2.55 13.85
C PHE A 12 13.57 1.27 13.69
N LEU A 13 14.30 0.86 14.74
CA LEU A 13 15.07 -0.38 14.72
C LEU A 13 14.18 -1.61 14.59
N ASP A 14 13.11 -1.67 15.37
CA ASP A 14 12.16 -2.79 15.38
C ASP A 14 11.44 -2.93 14.03
N THR A 15 11.10 -1.83 13.38
CA THR A 15 10.39 -1.84 12.10
C THR A 15 11.31 -2.18 10.94
N TYR A 16 12.50 -1.60 10.90
CA TYR A 16 13.32 -1.60 9.68
C TYR A 16 14.56 -2.50 9.73
N PHE A 17 15.06 -2.88 10.91
CA PHE A 17 16.31 -3.66 11.03
C PHE A 17 16.15 -4.99 11.75
N LYS A 18 15.14 -5.11 12.61
CA LYS A 18 14.83 -6.37 13.31
C LYS A 18 14.34 -7.50 12.39
N PRO A 19 13.53 -7.25 11.33
CA PRO A 19 13.05 -8.34 10.47
C PRO A 19 14.17 -9.09 9.74
N TYR A 20 15.24 -8.38 9.35
CA TYR A 20 16.37 -8.94 8.61
C TYR A 20 17.70 -8.45 9.21
N PRO A 21 18.33 -9.22 10.11
CA PRO A 21 19.57 -8.81 10.76
C PRO A 21 20.65 -8.37 9.75
N GLY A 22 21.26 -7.22 10.01
CA GLY A 22 22.29 -6.64 9.15
C GLY A 22 21.78 -5.93 7.89
N HIS A 23 20.47 -5.91 7.64
CA HIS A 23 19.88 -5.33 6.44
C HIS A 23 18.75 -4.35 6.77
N TYR A 24 18.58 -3.32 5.94
CA TYR A 24 17.45 -2.39 6.03
C TYR A 24 16.27 -2.96 5.25
N PHE A 25 15.14 -3.13 5.93
CA PHE A 25 13.90 -3.57 5.33
C PHE A 25 13.19 -2.41 4.64
N THR A 26 13.17 -2.39 3.31
CA THR A 26 12.49 -1.32 2.57
C THR A 26 10.97 -1.43 2.64
N GLY A 27 10.42 -2.64 2.85
CA GLY A 27 8.99 -2.92 2.75
C GLY A 27 8.48 -2.99 1.30
N ASP A 28 9.39 -2.92 0.33
CA ASP A 28 9.08 -3.03 -1.08
C ASP A 28 9.24 -4.48 -1.54
N GLY A 29 8.26 -4.98 -2.28
CA GLY A 29 8.36 -6.22 -3.03
C GLY A 29 9.18 -6.01 -4.30
N ALA A 30 10.09 -6.94 -4.55
CA ALA A 30 10.85 -7.01 -5.79
C ALA A 30 10.83 -8.44 -6.33
N TYR A 31 10.77 -8.57 -7.65
CA TYR A 31 11.04 -9.81 -8.35
C TYR A 31 12.47 -9.78 -8.86
N ARG A 32 13.19 -10.90 -8.76
CA ARG A 32 14.52 -11.07 -9.37
C ARG A 32 14.39 -12.02 -10.56
N SER A 33 14.75 -11.55 -11.75
CA SER A 33 14.78 -12.41 -12.94
C SER A 33 15.92 -13.43 -12.87
N ALA A 34 15.84 -14.47 -13.71
CA ALA A 34 16.90 -15.46 -13.88
C ALA A 34 18.24 -14.81 -14.28
N ASP A 35 18.19 -13.74 -15.09
CA ASP A 35 19.35 -12.96 -15.52
C ASP A 35 19.89 -12.00 -14.42
N GLY A 36 19.29 -12.02 -13.24
CA GLY A 36 19.77 -11.31 -12.06
C GLY A 36 19.27 -9.86 -11.92
N PHE A 37 18.41 -9.37 -12.81
CA PHE A 37 17.79 -8.05 -12.72
C PHE A 37 16.68 -8.03 -11.67
N TYR A 38 16.53 -6.91 -10.97
CA TYR A 38 15.45 -6.70 -10.00
C TYR A 38 14.39 -5.77 -10.57
N GLN A 39 13.13 -6.20 -10.53
CA GLN A 39 11.97 -5.38 -10.85
C GLN A 39 11.20 -5.11 -9.56
N ILE A 40 11.09 -3.83 -9.19
CA ILE A 40 10.29 -3.41 -8.03
C ILE A 40 8.81 -3.56 -8.38
N THR A 41 8.10 -4.43 -7.66
CA THR A 41 6.68 -4.75 -7.89
C THR A 41 5.75 -3.97 -6.95
N GLY A 42 6.33 -3.24 -5.99
CA GLY A 42 5.62 -2.25 -5.21
C GLY A 42 5.66 -2.45 -3.71
N ARG A 43 4.69 -1.89 -2.99
CA ARG A 43 4.64 -1.96 -1.53
C ARG A 43 4.09 -3.31 -1.08
N MET A 44 4.70 -3.93 -0.09
CA MET A 44 4.18 -5.20 0.43
C MET A 44 2.88 -5.03 1.23
N ASP A 45 2.56 -3.81 1.65
CA ASP A 45 1.34 -3.46 2.38
C ASP A 45 0.14 -3.07 1.51
N ASP A 46 0.19 -3.30 0.19
CA ASP A 46 -0.98 -3.18 -0.70
C ASP A 46 -2.11 -4.14 -0.23
N VAL A 47 -3.35 -3.66 -0.28
CA VAL A 47 -4.53 -4.33 0.29
C VAL A 47 -5.72 -4.30 -0.65
N ILE A 48 -6.46 -5.41 -0.71
CA ILE A 48 -7.76 -5.54 -1.36
C ILE A 48 -8.81 -5.86 -0.29
N ASN A 49 -9.95 -5.16 -0.31
CA ASN A 49 -11.08 -5.47 0.56
C ASN A 49 -12.25 -6.03 -0.25
N ILE A 50 -12.78 -7.19 0.18
CA ILE A 50 -13.92 -7.86 -0.46
C ILE A 50 -14.97 -8.12 0.59
N SER A 51 -16.17 -7.55 0.43
CA SER A 51 -17.28 -7.74 1.38
C SER A 51 -16.90 -7.52 2.86
N GLY A 52 -15.99 -6.58 3.13
CA GLY A 52 -15.52 -6.28 4.49
C GLY A 52 -14.31 -7.08 4.97
N HIS A 53 -13.78 -8.02 4.19
CA HIS A 53 -12.58 -8.79 4.53
C HIS A 53 -11.32 -8.20 3.88
N ARG A 54 -10.25 -8.04 4.68
CA ARG A 54 -8.96 -7.50 4.27
C ARG A 54 -8.02 -8.59 3.75
N LEU A 55 -7.60 -8.48 2.49
CA LEU A 55 -6.61 -9.35 1.85
C LEU A 55 -5.35 -8.53 1.53
N GLY A 56 -4.24 -8.82 2.23
CA GLY A 56 -2.94 -8.20 1.97
C GLY A 56 -2.04 -9.07 1.10
N ARG A 57 -0.96 -8.50 0.55
CA ARG A 57 0.01 -9.22 -0.30
C ARG A 57 0.56 -10.51 0.36
N GLN A 58 0.75 -10.52 1.69
CA GLN A 58 1.21 -11.72 2.40
C GLN A 58 0.21 -12.89 2.42
N TYR A 59 -1.10 -12.60 2.44
CA TYR A 59 -2.16 -13.62 2.31
C TYR A 59 -2.32 -14.06 0.85
N VAL A 60 -1.96 -13.17 -0.07
CA VAL A 60 -1.98 -13.33 -1.53
C VAL A 60 -0.73 -14.06 -2.08
N ARG A 61 0.08 -14.69 -1.22
CA ARG A 61 1.30 -15.36 -1.63
C ARG A 61 0.98 -16.66 -2.39
N ARG A 62 1.14 -16.67 -3.72
CA ARG A 62 1.28 -17.91 -4.50
C ARG A 62 2.75 -18.23 -4.75
N ARG A 63 3.07 -19.51 -4.60
CA ARG A 63 4.23 -20.23 -5.14
C ARG A 63 4.51 -19.73 -6.57
N SER A 64 5.63 -19.04 -6.77
CA SER A 64 6.15 -18.75 -8.09
C SER A 64 6.55 -20.08 -8.74
N LEU A 65 6.03 -20.34 -9.93
CA LEU A 65 6.73 -21.16 -10.91
C LEU A 65 6.99 -20.26 -12.11
N GLU A 66 8.20 -20.43 -12.63
CA GLU A 66 8.83 -19.69 -13.70
C GLU A 66 7.99 -19.69 -14.98
N GLY A 67 8.18 -18.64 -15.78
CA GLY A 67 7.74 -18.61 -17.17
C GLY A 67 6.63 -17.61 -17.42
N GLU A 68 6.93 -16.72 -18.38
CA GLU A 68 5.97 -15.97 -19.18
C GLU A 68 5.39 -14.68 -18.56
N VAL A 69 5.92 -13.58 -19.08
CA VAL A 69 5.11 -12.40 -19.43
C VAL A 69 4.12 -12.84 -20.53
N ASP A 70 3.19 -13.74 -20.20
CA ASP A 70 2.08 -14.07 -21.07
C ASP A 70 0.80 -13.57 -20.44
N GLN A 71 0.18 -12.66 -21.19
CA GLN A 71 -1.24 -12.38 -21.24
C GLN A 71 -2.02 -13.08 -20.13
N LEU A 72 -2.36 -12.36 -19.05
CA LEU A 72 -3.36 -12.70 -18.03
C LEU A 72 -4.09 -13.99 -18.40
N ASN A 73 -3.54 -15.14 -17.97
CA ASN A 73 -4.01 -16.45 -18.40
C ASN A 73 -5.53 -16.44 -18.18
N ASN A 74 -6.30 -16.41 -19.28
CA ASN A 74 -7.76 -16.19 -19.32
C ASN A 74 -8.52 -17.42 -18.78
N LYS A 75 -7.94 -18.09 -17.77
CA LYS A 75 -8.55 -19.20 -17.09
C LYS A 75 -9.73 -18.68 -16.29
N ILE A 76 -10.90 -18.80 -16.90
CA ILE A 76 -12.17 -18.50 -16.26
C ILE A 76 -12.35 -19.50 -15.11
N CYS A 77 -12.51 -18.98 -13.90
CA CYS A 77 -12.86 -19.74 -12.72
C CYS A 77 -14.18 -19.18 -12.22
N THR A 78 -15.21 -20.00 -12.12
CA THR A 78 -16.54 -19.61 -11.61
C THR A 78 -16.90 -20.38 -10.33
N ASP A 79 -16.18 -21.45 -10.04
CA ASP A 79 -16.36 -22.27 -8.84
C ASP A 79 -15.48 -21.76 -7.69
N VAL A 80 -16.12 -21.37 -6.59
CA VAL A 80 -15.47 -20.85 -5.37
C VAL A 80 -14.78 -21.95 -4.55
N THR A 81 -15.13 -23.22 -4.75
CA THR A 81 -14.55 -24.35 -4.00
C THR A 81 -13.28 -24.88 -4.64
N LYS A 82 -13.03 -24.52 -5.90
CA LYS A 82 -11.90 -24.99 -6.69
C LYS A 82 -10.62 -24.26 -6.30
N SER A 83 -9.61 -25.02 -5.89
CA SER A 83 -8.26 -24.47 -5.65
C SER A 83 -7.67 -23.92 -6.94
N THR A 84 -7.25 -22.65 -6.91
CA THR A 84 -6.70 -21.92 -8.07
C THR A 84 -5.56 -21.01 -7.64
N SER A 85 -4.99 -20.27 -8.60
CA SER A 85 -4.00 -19.23 -8.30
C SER A 85 -4.58 -18.07 -7.56
N VAL A 86 -3.72 -17.34 -6.85
CA VAL A 86 -4.13 -16.04 -6.36
C VAL A 86 -4.30 -15.04 -7.51
N ASP A 87 -3.43 -15.06 -8.51
CA ASP A 87 -3.59 -14.28 -9.75
C ASP A 87 -4.94 -14.59 -10.45
N VAL A 88 -5.19 -15.84 -10.83
CA VAL A 88 -6.48 -16.28 -11.40
C VAL A 88 -7.66 -15.94 -10.50
N LEU A 89 -7.57 -16.11 -9.17
CA LEU A 89 -8.64 -15.76 -8.23
C LEU A 89 -8.95 -14.26 -8.28
N LEU A 90 -7.93 -13.40 -8.14
CA LEU A 90 -8.08 -11.94 -8.15
C LEU A 90 -8.60 -11.45 -9.50
N THR A 91 -8.07 -11.97 -10.60
CA THR A 91 -8.54 -11.62 -11.96
C THR A 91 -10.02 -11.97 -12.14
N ASN A 92 -10.45 -13.17 -11.73
CA ASN A 92 -11.85 -13.58 -11.88
C ASN A 92 -12.79 -12.86 -10.90
N LEU A 93 -12.32 -12.43 -9.72
CA LEU A 93 -13.08 -11.57 -8.82
C LEU A 93 -13.26 -10.17 -9.43
N ILE A 94 -12.18 -9.54 -9.92
CA ILE A 94 -12.22 -8.21 -10.54
C ILE A 94 -13.08 -8.21 -11.80
N LYS A 95 -13.00 -9.26 -12.62
CA LYS A 95 -13.84 -9.44 -13.82
C LYS A 95 -15.28 -9.86 -13.51
N GLY A 96 -15.64 -10.12 -12.25
CA GLY A 96 -16.99 -10.54 -11.85
C GLY A 96 -17.36 -11.98 -12.21
N HIS A 97 -16.42 -12.82 -12.65
CA HIS A 97 -16.66 -14.25 -12.88
C HIS A 97 -16.80 -15.05 -11.58
N LEU A 98 -16.15 -14.59 -10.51
CA LEU A 98 -16.33 -15.10 -9.15
C LEU A 98 -17.06 -14.08 -8.31
N LEU A 99 -18.09 -14.53 -7.59
CA LEU A 99 -18.90 -13.70 -6.70
C LEU A 99 -19.42 -12.43 -7.41
N PRO A 100 -20.22 -12.56 -8.48
CA PRO A 100 -20.66 -11.42 -9.30
C PRO A 100 -21.44 -10.36 -8.52
N SER A 101 -22.02 -10.71 -7.37
CA SER A 101 -22.75 -9.78 -6.50
C SER A 101 -21.86 -9.12 -5.44
N ALA A 102 -20.58 -9.49 -5.33
CA ALA A 102 -19.68 -8.91 -4.35
C ALA A 102 -19.22 -7.52 -4.77
N ARG A 103 -19.13 -6.60 -3.81
CA ARG A 103 -18.52 -5.29 -4.01
C ARG A 103 -17.06 -5.37 -3.58
N ILE A 104 -16.18 -4.95 -4.49
CA ILE A 104 -14.73 -4.99 -4.29
C ILE A 104 -14.22 -3.56 -4.15
N TRP A 105 -13.45 -3.30 -3.09
CA TRP A 105 -12.75 -2.03 -2.90
C TRP A 105 -11.25 -2.27 -2.94
N ILE A 106 -10.56 -1.66 -3.91
CA ILE A 106 -9.12 -1.80 -4.10
C ILE A 106 -8.45 -0.50 -3.65
N THR A 107 -7.49 -0.60 -2.73
CA THR A 107 -6.60 0.51 -2.39
C THR A 107 -5.23 0.22 -2.97
N THR A 108 -4.79 1.01 -3.93
CA THR A 108 -3.51 0.83 -4.59
C THR A 108 -2.94 2.17 -5.06
N ARG A 109 -1.69 2.17 -5.49
CA ARG A 109 -1.04 3.36 -6.07
C ARG A 109 -1.53 3.58 -7.51
N PRO A 110 -1.51 4.83 -8.01
CA PRO A 110 -1.98 5.15 -9.36
C PRO A 110 -1.37 4.26 -10.45
N GLU A 111 -0.07 3.93 -10.36
CA GLU A 111 0.63 3.13 -11.37
C GLU A 111 0.10 1.70 -11.47
N ALA A 112 -0.36 1.13 -10.35
CA ALA A 112 -0.96 -0.20 -10.31
C ALA A 112 -2.46 -0.15 -10.61
N ALA A 113 -3.16 0.93 -10.24
CA ALA A 113 -4.56 1.14 -10.60
C ALA A 113 -4.75 1.19 -12.12
N ASN A 114 -3.82 1.82 -12.85
CA ASN A 114 -3.83 1.92 -14.31
C ASN A 114 -3.72 0.58 -15.04
N GLN A 115 -3.37 -0.50 -14.34
CA GLN A 115 -3.32 -1.85 -14.91
C GLN A 115 -4.67 -2.57 -14.83
N ILE A 116 -5.64 -2.03 -14.09
CA ILE A 116 -6.98 -2.58 -13.99
C ILE A 116 -7.78 -2.12 -15.22
N PRO A 117 -8.39 -3.04 -15.99
CA PRO A 117 -9.20 -2.67 -17.14
C PRO A 117 -10.36 -1.75 -16.72
N ALA A 118 -10.57 -0.66 -17.45
CA ALA A 118 -11.55 0.37 -17.11
C ALA A 118 -12.99 -0.20 -17.09
N GLU A 119 -13.26 -1.23 -17.88
CA GLU A 119 -14.54 -1.94 -17.91
C GLU A 119 -14.87 -2.68 -16.60
N CYS A 120 -13.88 -2.91 -15.73
CA CYS A 120 -14.05 -3.55 -14.42
C CYS A 120 -14.15 -2.53 -13.27
N VAL A 121 -14.19 -1.23 -13.56
CA VAL A 121 -14.12 -0.17 -12.54
C VAL A 121 -15.33 0.74 -12.62
N ASP A 122 -16.21 0.63 -11.62
CA ASP A 122 -17.39 1.49 -11.50
C ASP A 122 -17.05 2.90 -10.96
N MET A 123 -16.11 2.98 -10.02
CA MET A 123 -15.77 4.21 -9.30
C MET A 123 -14.29 4.26 -8.93
N VAL A 124 -13.69 5.44 -9.11
CA VAL A 124 -12.33 5.74 -8.67
C VAL A 124 -12.37 6.90 -7.70
N THR A 125 -11.69 6.75 -6.56
CA THR A 125 -11.47 7.84 -5.60
C THR A 125 -9.98 7.98 -5.34
N GLU A 126 -9.42 9.13 -5.69
CA GLU A 126 -8.03 9.46 -5.39
C GLU A 126 -7.92 10.00 -3.97
N VAL A 127 -7.22 9.29 -3.09
CA VAL A 127 -6.92 9.79 -1.75
C VAL A 127 -5.73 10.75 -1.84
N ARG A 128 -6.04 12.04 -1.71
CA ARG A 128 -5.03 13.11 -1.70
C ARG A 128 -4.60 13.44 -0.27
N GLY A 129 -3.47 14.14 -0.17
CA GLY A 129 -2.94 14.62 1.11
C GLY A 129 -3.82 15.67 1.79
N PHE A 130 -3.39 16.13 2.97
CA PHE A 130 -4.07 17.14 3.77
C PHE A 130 -4.10 18.51 3.12
N THR A 131 -5.27 19.15 3.17
CA THR A 131 -5.36 20.61 3.04
C THR A 131 -4.68 21.32 4.19
N ASP A 132 -4.38 22.60 4.04
CA ASP A 132 -3.69 23.37 5.08
C ASP A 132 -4.47 23.39 6.41
N GLN A 133 -5.80 23.49 6.36
CA GLN A 133 -6.64 23.38 7.55
C GLN A 133 -6.56 21.97 8.18
N GLN A 134 -6.59 20.91 7.36
CA GLN A 134 -6.49 19.53 7.84
C GLN A 134 -5.15 19.24 8.50
N LYS A 135 -4.05 19.85 8.06
CA LYS A 135 -2.74 19.73 8.70
C LYS A 135 -2.79 20.23 10.14
N GLU A 136 -3.31 21.43 10.37
CA GLU A 136 -3.42 22.00 11.71
C GLU A 136 -4.34 21.17 12.60
N GLU A 137 -5.52 20.79 12.08
CA GLU A 137 -6.46 19.95 12.81
C GLU A 137 -5.84 18.60 13.20
N TYR A 138 -5.07 17.98 12.31
CA TYR A 138 -4.37 16.73 12.58
C TYR A 138 -3.42 16.88 13.78
N PHE A 139 -2.55 17.90 13.77
CA PHE A 139 -1.62 18.11 14.89
C PHE A 139 -2.34 18.45 16.19
N ARG A 140 -3.41 19.27 16.14
CA ARG A 140 -4.23 19.58 17.33
C ARG A 140 -4.94 18.37 17.92
N LYS A 141 -5.40 17.44 17.07
CA LYS A 141 -6.04 16.18 17.49
C LYS A 141 -5.02 15.15 17.98
N ARG A 142 -3.79 15.18 17.44
CA ARG A 142 -2.74 14.20 17.72
C ARG A 142 -2.08 14.37 19.08
N PHE A 143 -2.01 15.60 19.60
CA PHE A 143 -1.39 15.93 20.88
C PHE A 143 -2.43 16.36 21.90
N ARG A 144 -2.34 15.84 23.13
CA ARG A 144 -3.25 16.21 24.23
C ARG A 144 -3.05 17.66 24.67
N GLU A 145 -1.80 18.11 24.71
CA GLU A 145 -1.43 19.46 25.11
C GLU A 145 -1.48 20.43 23.92
N GLN A 146 -2.40 21.39 23.98
CA GLN A 146 -2.62 22.35 22.90
C GLN A 146 -1.45 23.33 22.72
N GLU A 147 -0.71 23.66 23.78
CA GLU A 147 0.51 24.47 23.65
C GLU A 147 1.59 23.75 22.84
N MET A 148 1.77 22.45 23.07
CA MET A 148 2.74 21.64 22.34
C MET A 148 2.35 21.55 20.86
N ALA A 149 1.09 21.28 20.56
CA ALA A 149 0.58 21.29 19.19
C ALA A 149 0.84 22.64 18.50
N SER A 150 0.57 23.75 19.20
CA SER A 150 0.76 25.10 18.65
C SER A 150 2.24 25.42 18.39
N LYS A 151 3.15 25.00 19.28
CA LYS A 151 4.60 25.12 19.08
C LYS A 151 5.05 24.32 17.85
N ILE A 152 4.59 23.08 17.71
CA ILE A 152 4.93 22.21 16.57
C ILE A 152 4.45 22.84 15.25
N ILE A 153 3.18 23.27 15.18
CA ILE A 153 2.64 23.95 14.00
C ILE A 153 3.47 25.20 13.66
N SER A 154 3.84 26.00 14.67
CA SER A 154 4.71 27.17 14.46
C SER A 154 6.07 26.79 13.87
N HIS A 155 6.69 25.71 14.35
CA HIS A 155 7.97 25.24 13.80
C HIS A 155 7.85 24.69 12.37
N ILE A 156 6.77 23.96 12.07
CA ILE A 156 6.49 23.46 10.72
C ILE A 156 6.30 24.63 9.75
N ASN A 157 5.50 25.63 10.13
CA ASN A 157 5.22 26.80 9.29
C ASN A 157 6.46 27.67 9.03
N LYS A 158 7.47 27.63 9.91
CA LYS A 158 8.76 28.31 9.69
C LYS A 158 9.62 27.64 8.61
N SER A 159 9.39 26.35 8.31
CA SER A 159 10.17 25.61 7.31
C SER A 159 9.27 25.18 6.16
N ARG A 160 9.47 25.79 5.00
CA ARG A 160 8.72 25.45 3.78
C ARG A 160 8.81 23.96 3.44
N SER A 161 9.97 23.34 3.63
CA SER A 161 10.15 21.92 3.35
C SER A 161 9.33 21.04 4.29
N LEU A 162 9.32 21.33 5.60
CA LEU A 162 8.49 20.59 6.57
C LEU A 162 7.00 20.78 6.24
N TYR A 163 6.60 22.02 5.97
CA TYR A 163 5.22 22.36 5.63
C TYR A 163 4.69 21.60 4.40
N ILE A 164 5.53 21.47 3.36
CA ILE A 164 5.20 20.71 2.15
C ILE A 164 5.14 19.21 2.46
N MET A 165 6.07 18.67 3.26
CA MET A 165 6.06 17.25 3.62
C MET A 165 4.80 16.86 4.39
N CYS A 166 4.30 17.72 5.29
CA CYS A 166 3.06 17.50 6.05
C CYS A 166 1.79 17.52 5.18
N TYR A 167 1.90 17.72 3.86
CA TYR A 167 0.80 17.40 2.94
C TYR A 167 0.45 15.91 3.00
N MET A 168 1.43 15.02 3.15
CA MET A 168 1.16 13.58 3.27
C MET A 168 1.05 13.18 4.74
N PRO A 169 -0.04 12.52 5.18
CA PRO A 169 -0.28 12.16 6.59
C PRO A 169 0.72 11.14 7.19
N LEU A 170 1.67 10.66 6.37
CA LEU A 170 2.76 9.78 6.80
C LEU A 170 3.91 10.54 7.49
N PHE A 171 4.03 11.85 7.23
CA PHE A 171 5.10 12.72 7.75
C PHE A 171 4.56 13.73 8.75
#